data_AF-A0A9D7AH34-F1
#
_entry.id   AF-A0A9D7AH34-F1
#
_cell.length_a   1.000
_cell.length_b   1.000
_cell.length_c   1.000
_cell.angle_alpha   90.00
_cell.angle_beta   90.00
_cell.angle_gamma   90.00
#
_symmetry.space_group_name_H-M   'P 1'
#
loop_
_entity.id
_entity.type
_entity.pdbx_description
1 polymer ?
#
loop_
_entity_poly.entity_id
_entity_poly.type
_entity_poly.pdbx_seq_one_letter_code
_entity_poly.pdbx_strand_id
1 'polypeptide(L)'
;MKKRMCNGFIALGAIIFVVGLVFSAGSGYAIWRSYKSIGIYTFTSTGEVMVKEERERTGRRTSKVVNRHYAVFASADGQYRNEEKISLSLKNGITRGGKYNLEREVFVDRTGDYKVTPPQSSDTHDKRVRTNFMVAGLISLFGGVMVFVAWRIRRQHILNSM
;
A
#
# COMPACT_ATOMS: atom_id res chain seq x y z
N MET A 1 5.89 -40.12 -24.86
CA MET A 1 5.14 -38.84 -24.65
C MET A 1 4.73 -38.59 -23.19
N LYS A 2 4.13 -39.55 -22.46
CA LYS A 2 3.55 -39.34 -21.11
C LYS A 2 4.51 -38.84 -20.01
N LYS A 3 5.78 -39.29 -19.98
CA LYS A 3 6.82 -38.82 -19.03
C LYS A 3 7.18 -37.33 -19.20
N ARG A 4 7.26 -36.85 -20.45
CA ARG A 4 7.55 -35.43 -20.75
C ARG A 4 6.39 -34.52 -20.33
N MET A 5 5.14 -34.98 -20.50
CA MET A 5 3.96 -34.26 -20.01
C MET A 5 3.96 -34.12 -18.47
N CYS A 6 4.23 -35.21 -17.73
CA CYS A 6 4.32 -35.15 -16.26
C CYS A 6 5.42 -34.18 -15.77
N ASN A 7 6.60 -34.19 -16.40
CA ASN A 7 7.66 -33.24 -16.07
C ASN A 7 7.26 -31.79 -16.37
N GLY A 8 6.51 -31.56 -17.46
CA GLY A 8 5.95 -30.24 -17.78
C GLY A 8 4.95 -29.74 -16.72
N PHE A 9 4.05 -30.61 -16.24
CA PHE A 9 3.12 -30.27 -15.16
C PHE A 9 3.82 -29.98 -13.83
N ILE A 10 4.87 -30.74 -13.49
CA ILE A 10 5.67 -30.50 -12.29
C ILE A 10 6.38 -29.15 -12.39
N ALA A 11 7.00 -28.84 -13.54
CA ALA A 11 7.68 -27.56 -13.75
C ALA A 11 6.70 -26.38 -13.69
N LEU A 12 5.55 -26.48 -14.35
CA LEU A 12 4.50 -25.45 -14.31
C LEU A 12 3.97 -25.25 -12.89
N GLY A 13 3.68 -26.34 -12.17
CA GLY A 13 3.22 -26.30 -10.79
C GLY A 13 4.24 -25.67 -9.83
N ALA A 14 5.53 -25.98 -10.01
CA ALA A 14 6.61 -25.38 -9.23
C ALA A 14 6.72 -23.86 -9.47
N ILE A 15 6.59 -23.41 -10.73
CA ILE A 15 6.60 -21.98 -11.05
C ILE A 15 5.42 -21.27 -10.39
N ILE A 16 4.20 -21.82 -10.51
CA ILE A 16 2.99 -21.25 -9.89
C ILE A 16 3.14 -21.19 -8.36
N PHE A 17 3.71 -22.23 -7.75
CA PHE A 17 3.94 -22.28 -6.30
C PHE A 17 4.94 -21.21 -5.83
N VAL A 18 6.09 -21.07 -6.50
CA VAL A 18 7.10 -20.07 -6.16
C VAL A 18 6.54 -18.66 -6.34
N VAL A 19 5.85 -18.40 -7.44
CA VAL A 19 5.21 -17.09 -7.68
C VAL A 19 4.16 -16.79 -6.60
N GLY A 20 3.31 -17.77 -6.27
CA GLY A 20 2.32 -17.62 -5.19
C GLY A 20 2.95 -17.32 -3.84
N LEU A 21 4.07 -17.97 -3.50
CA LEU A 21 4.83 -17.71 -2.28
C LEU A 21 5.41 -16.30 -2.24
N VAL A 22 6.02 -15.84 -3.32
CA VAL A 22 6.58 -14.47 -3.41
C VAL A 22 5.47 -13.43 -3.25
N PHE A 23 4.31 -13.63 -3.89
CA PHE A 23 3.15 -12.75 -3.72
C PHE A 23 2.59 -12.78 -2.30
N SER A 24 2.51 -13.94 -1.67
CA SER A 24 2.04 -14.09 -0.28
C SER A 24 3.00 -13.43 0.72
N ALA A 25 4.32 -13.62 0.54
CA ALA A 25 5.33 -12.97 1.36
C ALA A 25 5.33 -11.44 1.17
N GLY A 26 5.23 -10.96 -0.07
CA GLY A 26 5.15 -9.52 -0.37
C GLY A 26 3.89 -8.87 0.20
N SER A 27 2.73 -9.52 0.07
CA SER A 27 1.47 -9.03 0.66
C SER A 27 1.47 -9.12 2.18
N GLY A 28 2.03 -10.19 2.76
CA GLY A 28 2.23 -10.31 4.21
C GLY A 28 3.14 -9.22 4.77
N TYR A 29 4.23 -8.90 4.06
CA TYR A 29 5.12 -7.78 4.42
C TYR A 29 4.41 -6.43 4.31
N ALA A 30 3.60 -6.21 3.27
CA ALA A 30 2.80 -4.99 3.13
C ALA A 30 1.74 -4.84 4.24
N ILE A 31 1.12 -5.95 4.68
CA ILE A 31 0.23 -5.97 5.85
C ILE A 31 1.01 -5.73 7.14
N TRP A 32 2.21 -6.29 7.25
CA TRP A 32 3.04 -6.12 8.45
C TRP A 32 3.54 -4.67 8.60
N ARG A 33 3.90 -4.02 7.48
CA ARG A 33 4.20 -2.58 7.35
C ARG A 33 2.94 -1.72 7.20
N SER A 34 1.76 -2.25 7.52
CA SER A 34 0.55 -1.45 7.40
C SER A 34 0.54 -0.37 8.48
N TYR A 35 0.18 0.82 8.04
CA TYR A 35 -0.02 1.97 8.90
C TYR A 35 -1.29 1.75 9.70
N LYS A 36 -1.20 1.80 11.03
CA LYS A 36 -2.35 1.70 11.94
C LYS A 36 -2.77 3.09 12.38
N SER A 37 -4.07 3.37 12.31
CA SER A 37 -4.62 4.59 12.90
C SER A 37 -4.37 4.60 14.39
N ILE A 38 -3.80 5.70 14.89
CA ILE A 38 -3.66 5.98 16.33
C ILE A 38 -4.70 7.01 16.80
N GLY A 39 -5.62 7.43 15.92
CA GLY A 39 -6.71 8.35 16.21
C GLY A 39 -6.64 9.68 15.46
N ILE A 40 -7.65 10.50 15.69
CA ILE A 40 -7.79 11.84 15.14
C ILE A 40 -7.12 12.84 16.09
N TYR A 41 -6.23 13.66 15.54
CA TYR A 41 -5.52 14.71 16.24
C TYR A 41 -5.87 16.07 15.65
N THR A 42 -5.84 17.09 16.50
CA THR A 42 -5.92 18.49 16.07
C THR A 42 -4.54 18.98 15.69
N PHE A 43 -4.39 19.39 14.44
CA PHE A 43 -3.20 19.99 13.88
C PHE A 43 -3.37 21.50 13.77
N THR A 44 -2.46 22.27 14.34
CA THR A 44 -2.46 23.73 14.31
C THR A 44 -1.41 24.25 13.34
N SER A 45 -1.73 25.30 12.60
CA SER A 45 -0.81 25.96 11.67
C SER A 45 0.41 26.50 12.43
N THR A 46 1.60 26.15 11.97
CA THR A 46 2.87 26.59 12.57
C THR A 46 3.27 28.02 12.18
N GLY A 47 2.62 28.59 11.16
CA GLY A 47 3.02 29.86 10.55
C GLY A 47 3.95 29.69 9.35
N GLU A 48 4.54 28.49 9.17
CA GLU A 48 5.40 28.19 8.04
C GLU A 48 4.58 27.96 6.77
N VAL A 49 4.84 28.76 5.74
CA VAL A 49 4.23 28.65 4.42
C VAL A 49 5.34 28.46 3.37
N MET A 50 5.19 27.41 2.56
CA MET A 50 6.09 27.06 1.48
C MET A 50 5.41 27.22 0.12
N VAL A 51 6.21 27.39 -0.92
CA VAL A 51 5.76 27.36 -2.31
C VAL A 51 6.41 26.16 -2.97
N LYS A 52 5.59 25.26 -3.51
CA LYS A 52 6.05 24.09 -4.26
C LYS A 52 5.58 24.19 -5.71
N GLU A 53 6.47 23.83 -6.62
CA GLU A 53 6.15 23.73 -8.03
C GLU A 53 5.41 22.42 -8.30
N GLU A 54 4.18 22.49 -8.81
CA GLU A 54 3.44 21.33 -9.26
C GLU A 54 3.19 21.40 -10.76
N ARG A 55 3.36 20.26 -11.43
CA ARG A 55 2.97 20.12 -12.84
C ARG A 55 1.48 19.80 -12.91
N GLU A 56 0.69 20.80 -13.30
CA GLU A 56 -0.74 20.66 -13.51
C GLU A 56 -1.02 20.32 -14.98
N ARG A 57 -1.68 19.18 -15.20
CA ARG A 57 -2.06 18.74 -16.54
C ARG A 57 -3.18 19.64 -17.06
N THR A 58 -2.86 20.41 -18.10
CA THR A 58 -3.76 21.40 -18.69
C THR A 58 -4.48 20.86 -19.95
N GLY A 59 -4.10 19.65 -20.40
CA GLY A 59 -4.74 18.97 -21.54
C GLY A 59 -4.23 17.54 -21.76
N ARG A 60 -4.59 16.95 -22.91
CA ARG A 60 -4.28 15.53 -23.21
C ARG A 60 -2.77 15.25 -23.29
N ARG A 61 -1.96 16.23 -23.71
CA ARG A 61 -0.48 16.14 -23.78
C ARG A 61 0.27 17.34 -23.19
N THR A 62 -0.44 18.31 -22.61
CA THR A 62 0.16 19.55 -22.11
C THR A 62 0.09 19.60 -20.59
N SER A 63 1.18 20.06 -19.99
CA SER A 63 1.29 20.30 -18.56
C SER A 63 1.88 21.69 -18.33
N LYS A 64 1.30 22.45 -17.40
CA LYS A 64 1.79 23.74 -16.96
C LYS A 64 2.42 23.56 -15.58
N VAL A 65 3.55 24.21 -15.34
CA VAL A 65 4.10 24.31 -13.98
C VAL A 65 3.35 25.42 -13.27
N VAL A 66 2.77 25.11 -12.10
CA VAL A 66 2.01 26.05 -11.29
C VAL A 66 2.59 26.05 -9.87
N ASN A 67 2.82 27.24 -9.35
CA ASN A 67 3.27 27.43 -7.99
C ASN A 67 2.08 27.28 -7.04
N ARG A 68 2.15 26.28 -6.15
CA ARG A 68 1.11 26.03 -5.14
C ARG A 68 1.65 26.29 -3.75
N HIS A 69 0.77 26.85 -2.92
CA HIS A 69 1.09 27.19 -1.54
C HIS A 69 0.79 26.01 -0.62
N TYR A 70 1.74 25.73 0.25
CA TYR A 70 1.67 24.69 1.26
C TYR A 70 1.90 25.32 2.63
N ALA A 71 1.18 24.88 3.65
CA ALA A 71 1.48 25.24 5.03
C ALA A 71 1.80 24.01 5.86
N VAL A 72 2.65 24.22 6.85
CA VAL A 72 2.99 23.18 7.83
C VAL A 72 2.05 23.31 9.02
N PHE A 73 1.36 22.21 9.32
CA PHE A 73 0.55 22.06 10.52
C PHE A 73 1.23 21.05 11.44
N ALA A 74 1.20 21.31 12.74
CA ALA A 74 1.78 20.42 13.76
C ALA A 74 0.71 20.02 14.77
N SER A 75 0.79 18.81 15.31
CA SER A 75 -0.02 18.37 16.43
C SER A 75 0.30 19.19 17.70
N ALA A 76 -0.62 19.22 18.67
CA ALA A 76 -0.46 20.01 19.89
C ALA A 76 0.78 19.62 20.72
N ASP A 77 1.18 18.35 20.67
CA ASP A 77 2.37 17.78 21.30
C ASP A 77 3.65 17.94 20.44
N GLY A 78 3.53 18.48 19.22
CA GLY A 78 4.64 18.70 18.28
C GLY A 78 5.24 17.44 17.67
N GLN A 79 4.70 16.26 17.99
CA GLN A 79 5.22 14.97 17.53
C GLN A 79 4.95 14.71 16.04
N TYR A 80 3.83 15.21 15.52
CA TYR A 80 3.41 14.96 14.15
C TYR A 80 3.33 16.27 13.38
N ARG A 81 3.84 16.24 12.14
CA ARG A 81 3.76 17.35 11.19
C ARG A 81 3.09 16.92 9.90
N ASN A 82 2.24 17.78 9.38
CA ASN A 82 1.55 17.59 8.10
C ASN A 82 1.75 18.81 7.21
N GLU A 83 2.16 18.58 5.98
CA GLU A 83 2.26 19.63 4.97
C GLU A 83 1.03 19.57 4.08
N GLU A 84 0.24 20.63 4.10
CA GLU A 84 -1.03 20.64 3.38
C GLU A 84 -1.09 21.78 2.38
N LYS A 85 -1.67 21.47 1.21
CA LYS A 85 -1.93 22.47 0.18
C LYS A 85 -3.00 23.42 0.68
N ILE A 86 -2.72 24.72 0.62
CA ILE A 86 -3.61 25.77 1.12
C ILE A 86 -4.04 26.72 0.00
N SER A 87 -5.20 27.34 0.20
CA SER A 87 -5.67 28.43 -0.65
C SER A 87 -4.87 29.72 -0.40
N LEU A 88 -4.94 30.66 -1.35
CA LEU A 88 -4.28 31.95 -1.22
C LEU A 88 -4.81 32.77 -0.04
N SER A 89 -6.12 32.65 0.26
CA SER A 89 -6.74 33.33 1.40
C SER A 89 -6.23 32.79 2.73
N LEU A 90 -6.11 31.47 2.86
CA LEU A 90 -5.57 30.83 4.07
C LEU A 90 -4.08 31.17 4.24
N LYS A 91 -3.30 31.21 3.15
CA LYS A 91 -1.92 31.67 3.17
C LYS A 91 -1.82 33.05 3.79
N ASN A 92 -2.60 34.00 3.27
CA ASN A 92 -2.56 35.38 3.75
C ASN A 92 -2.95 35.47 5.23
N GLY A 93 -3.95 34.68 5.64
CA GLY A 93 -4.35 34.57 7.04
C GLY A 93 -3.24 34.04 7.95
N ILE A 94 -2.59 32.93 7.57
CA ILE A 94 -1.48 32.33 8.32
C ILE A 94 -0.30 33.30 8.40
N THR A 95 0.09 33.93 7.29
CA THR A 95 1.20 34.90 7.27
C THR A 95 0.93 36.15 8.10
N ARG A 96 -0.34 36.48 8.37
CA ARG A 96 -0.76 37.57 9.26
C ARG A 96 -0.85 37.16 10.73
N GLY A 97 -0.44 35.94 11.07
CA GLY A 97 -0.47 35.40 12.44
C GLY A 97 -1.79 34.71 12.81
N GLY A 98 -2.67 34.44 11.85
CA GLY A 98 -3.89 33.67 12.08
C GLY A 98 -3.55 32.22 12.42
N LYS A 99 -4.19 31.69 13.48
CA LYS A 99 -4.10 30.28 13.87
C LYS A 99 -5.23 29.49 13.22
N TYR A 100 -4.87 28.44 12.49
CA TYR A 100 -5.82 27.54 11.84
C TYR A 100 -5.64 26.13 12.36
N ASN A 101 -6.75 25.49 12.70
CA ASN A 101 -6.76 24.12 13.21
C ASN A 101 -7.43 23.20 12.17
N LEU A 102 -6.88 22.00 12.02
CA LEU A 102 -7.39 20.96 11.14
C LEU A 102 -7.40 19.64 11.90
N GLU A 103 -8.49 18.90 11.81
CA GLU A 103 -8.52 17.52 12.31
C GLU A 103 -7.95 16.58 11.27
N ARG A 104 -6.94 15.81 11.66
CA ARG A 104 -6.33 14.81 10.79
C ARG A 104 -6.16 13.52 11.55
N GLU A 105 -6.29 12.43 10.83
CA GLU A 105 -6.03 11.11 11.38
C GLU A 105 -4.57 10.77 11.18
N VAL A 106 -3.92 10.34 12.26
CA VAL A 106 -2.52 9.95 12.24
C VAL A 106 -2.46 8.43 12.18
N PHE A 107 -1.67 7.94 11.24
CA PHE A 107 -1.36 6.54 11.14
C PHE A 107 0.12 6.32 11.38
N VAL A 108 0.46 5.30 12.16
CA VAL A 108 1.83 4.94 12.51
C VAL A 108 2.10 3.50 12.09
N ASP A 109 3.24 3.29 11.47
CA ASP A 109 3.78 1.96 11.15
C ASP A 109 4.63 1.45 12.32
N ARG A 110 4.89 0.15 12.39
CA ARG A 110 5.70 -0.50 13.42
C ARG A 110 7.14 0.03 13.56
N THR A 111 7.69 0.70 12.55
CA THR A 111 9.02 1.36 12.64
C THR A 111 8.95 2.75 13.28
N GLY A 112 7.76 3.27 13.57
CA GLY A 112 7.57 4.65 14.02
C GLY A 112 7.43 5.67 12.90
N ASP A 113 7.49 5.24 11.63
CA ASP A 113 7.12 6.11 10.52
C ASP A 113 5.63 6.46 10.61
N TYR A 114 5.26 7.71 10.35
CA TYR A 114 3.89 8.15 10.42
C TYR A 114 3.40 8.76 9.10
N LYS A 115 2.08 8.73 8.91
CA LYS A 115 1.37 9.38 7.82
C LYS A 115 0.19 10.11 8.40
N VAL A 116 -0.07 11.30 7.88
CA VAL A 116 -1.21 12.12 8.29
C VAL A 116 -2.16 12.22 7.10
N THR A 117 -3.42 11.88 7.32
CA THR A 117 -4.45 11.94 6.27
C THR A 117 -5.68 12.68 6.77
N PRO A 118 -6.53 13.20 5.86
CA PRO A 118 -7.87 13.60 6.24
C PRO A 118 -8.58 12.44 6.95
N PRO A 119 -9.45 12.72 7.94
CA PRO A 119 -10.21 11.68 8.64
C PRO A 119 -10.94 10.80 7.61
N GLN A 120 -10.62 9.51 7.59
CA GLN A 120 -11.27 8.58 6.66
C GLN A 120 -12.33 7.78 7.41
N SER A 121 -13.49 7.56 6.78
CA SER A 121 -14.33 6.45 7.19
C SER A 121 -13.58 5.17 6.81
N SER A 122 -13.18 4.41 7.82
CA SER A 122 -12.43 3.16 7.70
C SER A 122 -13.16 2.19 6.76
N ASP A 123 -12.76 2.01 5.50
CA ASP A 123 -13.23 0.80 4.79
C ASP A 123 -12.61 0.36 3.47
N THR A 124 -11.81 1.17 2.75
CA THR A 124 -11.47 0.77 1.35
C THR A 124 -10.08 0.13 1.18
N HIS A 125 -9.07 0.54 1.96
CA HIS A 125 -7.70 0.05 1.78
C HIS A 125 -7.48 -1.35 2.40
N ASP A 126 -7.90 -1.53 3.65
CA ASP A 126 -7.73 -2.80 4.37
C ASP A 126 -8.46 -3.98 3.71
N LYS A 127 -9.66 -3.73 3.16
CA LYS A 127 -10.40 -4.75 2.40
C LYS A 127 -9.63 -5.21 1.17
N ARG A 128 -8.97 -4.30 0.44
CA ARG A 128 -8.25 -4.62 -0.80
C ARG A 128 -6.98 -5.43 -0.52
N VAL A 129 -6.21 -5.06 0.50
CA VAL A 129 -4.99 -5.77 0.88
C VAL A 129 -5.32 -7.16 1.44
N ARG A 130 -6.33 -7.27 2.30
CA ARG A 130 -6.80 -8.55 2.86
C ARG A 130 -7.33 -9.50 1.78
N THR A 131 -8.07 -8.97 0.81
CA THR A 131 -8.56 -9.74 -0.35
C THR A 131 -7.41 -10.25 -1.21
N ASN A 132 -6.42 -9.41 -1.51
CA ASN A 132 -5.25 -9.81 -2.29
C ASN A 132 -4.43 -10.90 -1.58
N PHE A 133 -4.28 -10.81 -0.26
CA PHE A 133 -3.60 -11.85 0.53
C PHE A 133 -4.35 -13.19 0.49
N MET A 134 -5.69 -13.17 0.64
CA MET A 134 -6.51 -14.38 0.52
C MET A 134 -6.42 -15.02 -0.87
N VAL A 135 -6.48 -14.21 -1.93
CA VAL A 135 -6.38 -14.69 -3.31
C VAL A 135 -5.00 -15.29 -3.59
N ALA A 136 -3.92 -14.63 -3.16
CA ALA A 136 -2.56 -15.15 -3.31
C ALA A 136 -2.36 -16.47 -2.54
N GLY A 137 -2.92 -16.57 -1.33
CA GLY A 137 -2.93 -17.80 -0.54
C GLY A 137 -3.62 -18.96 -1.29
N LEU A 138 -4.80 -18.73 -1.86
CA LEU A 138 -5.54 -19.74 -2.63
C LEU A 138 -4.76 -20.21 -3.87
N ILE A 139 -4.13 -19.29 -4.60
CA ILE A 139 -3.31 -19.63 -5.78
C ILE A 139 -2.11 -20.50 -5.37
N SER A 140 -1.43 -20.16 -4.27
CA SER A 140 -0.29 -20.95 -3.77
C SER A 140 -0.71 -22.36 -3.35
N LEU A 141 -1.88 -22.50 -2.72
CA LEU A 141 -2.43 -23.78 -2.27
C LEU A 141 -2.82 -24.65 -3.47
N PHE A 142 -3.43 -24.07 -4.49
CA PHE A 142 -3.76 -24.78 -5.74
C PHE A 142 -2.50 -25.28 -6.47
N GLY A 143 -1.44 -24.46 -6.55
CA GLY A 143 -0.15 -24.86 -7.11
C GLY A 143 0.48 -26.04 -6.36
N GLY A 144 0.45 -26.01 -5.01
CA GLY A 144 0.96 -27.09 -4.17
C GLY A 144 0.19 -28.41 -4.36
N VAL A 145 -1.14 -28.35 -4.45
CA VAL A 145 -1.98 -29.54 -4.69
C VAL A 145 -1.70 -30.15 -6.07
N MET A 146 -1.56 -29.33 -7.11
CA MET A 146 -1.20 -29.78 -8.46
C MET A 146 0.13 -30.53 -8.48
N VAL A 147 1.17 -29.99 -7.83
CA VAL A 147 2.48 -30.64 -7.72
C VAL A 147 2.38 -31.97 -6.96
N PHE A 148 1.63 -32.00 -5.86
CA PHE A 148 1.45 -33.21 -5.04
C PHE A 148 0.71 -34.32 -5.81
N VAL A 149 -0.37 -33.99 -6.52
CA VAL A 149 -1.13 -34.94 -7.33
C VAL A 149 -0.29 -35.48 -8.49
N ALA A 150 0.41 -34.60 -9.22
CA ALA A 150 1.30 -35.00 -10.30
C ALA A 150 2.44 -35.90 -9.81
N TRP A 151 3.03 -35.61 -8.65
CA TRP A 151 4.04 -36.45 -8.02
C TRP A 151 3.49 -37.81 -7.59
N ARG A 152 2.29 -37.85 -6.99
CA ARG A 152 1.63 -39.09 -6.57
C ARG A 152 1.30 -40.01 -7.76
N ILE A 153 0.77 -39.45 -8.84
CA ILE A 153 0.47 -40.18 -10.09
C ILE A 153 1.77 -40.74 -10.69
N ARG A 154 2.85 -39.93 -10.72
CA ARG A 154 4.17 -40.40 -11.18
C ARG A 154 4.72 -41.54 -10.33
N ARG A 155 4.58 -41.47 -9.00
CA ARG A 155 5.04 -42.51 -8.07
C ARG A 155 4.26 -43.82 -8.24
N GLN A 156 2.94 -43.75 -8.36
CA GLN A 156 2.10 -44.92 -8.64
C GLN A 156 2.44 -45.58 -9.98
N HIS A 157 2.72 -44.79 -11.02
CA HIS A 157 3.15 -45.34 -12.30
C HIS A 157 4.50 -46.03 -12.26
N ILE A 158 5.47 -45.50 -11.49
CA ILE A 158 6.78 -46.14 -11.32
C ILE A 158 6.61 -47.48 -10.58
N LEU A 159 5.82 -47.50 -9.50
CA LEU A 159 5.56 -48.70 -8.70
C LEU A 159 4.77 -49.78 -9.46
N ASN A 160 3.82 -49.40 -10.32
CA ASN A 160 3.05 -50.35 -11.16
C ASN A 160 3.78 -50.78 -12.45
N SER A 161 5.00 -50.26 -12.69
CA SER A 161 5.84 -50.62 -13.84
C SER A 161 7.05 -51.49 -13.47
N MET A 162 7.18 -51.82 -12.18
CA MET A 162 8.05 -52.86 -11.64
C MET A 162 7.22 -54.13 -11.42
#